data_AF-A0A937X343-F1
#
_entry.id   AF-A0A937X343-F1
#
_cell.length_a   1.000
_cell.length_b   1.000
_cell.length_c   1.000
_cell.angle_alpha   90.00
_cell.angle_beta   90.00
_cell.angle_gamma   90.00
#
_symmetry.space_group_name_H-M   'P 1'
#
loop_
_entity.id
_entity.type
_entity.pdbx_description
1 polymer ?
#
loop_
_entity_poly.entity_id
_entity_poly.type
_entity_poly.pdbx_seq_one_letter_code
_entity_poly.pdbx_strand_id
1 'polypeptide(L)'
;MRTIHRLVIGLTLLSIVGVMACGKKKPTGSGNEEELITTVILRVTEQGTTTTTAASFTDLDGPGGTAPAIDTLVIQAGKVYGCEVSFLDESKTPSEDITEEVKEEAEAHQVFYTRAGLGASVMTYEDK
;
A
#
# COMPACT_ATOMS: atom_id res chain seq x y z
N MET A 1 19.43 -20.36 -65.55
CA MET A 1 20.41 -19.26 -65.60
C MET A 1 20.49 -18.66 -64.21
N ARG A 2 21.62 -18.81 -63.52
CA ARG A 2 21.81 -18.39 -62.12
C ARG A 2 22.31 -16.95 -62.10
N THR A 3 21.53 -16.02 -61.59
CA THR A 3 21.99 -14.66 -61.29
C THR A 3 22.35 -14.58 -59.82
N ILE A 4 23.65 -14.33 -59.60
CA ILE A 4 24.29 -13.92 -58.35
C ILE A 4 23.67 -12.57 -57.92
N HIS A 5 23.87 -12.10 -56.68
CA HIS A 5 24.39 -10.75 -56.38
C HIS A 5 24.25 -10.40 -54.88
N ARG A 6 25.41 -10.16 -54.28
CA ARG A 6 25.70 -9.10 -53.29
C ARG A 6 25.38 -9.36 -51.81
N LEU A 7 26.42 -9.90 -51.17
CA LEU A 7 26.86 -9.62 -49.79
C LEU A 7 26.66 -8.13 -49.45
N VAL A 8 25.78 -7.83 -48.49
CA VAL A 8 25.66 -6.52 -47.85
C VAL A 8 26.13 -6.65 -46.41
N ILE A 9 27.14 -5.84 -46.11
CA ILE A 9 27.83 -5.64 -44.84
C ILE A 9 26.88 -4.94 -43.86
N GLY A 10 26.77 -5.45 -42.64
CA GLY A 10 26.06 -4.80 -41.54
C GLY A 10 26.80 -5.01 -40.24
N LEU A 11 27.82 -4.17 -39.99
CA LEU A 11 28.56 -4.04 -38.74
C LEU A 11 27.58 -3.76 -37.59
N THR A 12 27.26 -4.78 -36.79
CA THR A 12 26.39 -4.63 -35.62
C THR A 12 27.22 -4.13 -34.45
N LEU A 13 27.10 -2.84 -34.13
CA LEU A 13 27.64 -2.25 -32.91
C LEU A 13 26.82 -2.78 -31.72
N LEU A 14 27.36 -3.72 -30.96
CA LEU A 14 26.78 -4.18 -29.71
C LEU A 14 27.07 -3.14 -28.61
N SER A 15 26.24 -2.11 -28.53
CA SER A 15 26.24 -1.16 -27.43
C SER A 15 25.68 -1.84 -26.18
N ILE A 16 26.56 -2.30 -25.29
CA ILE A 16 26.20 -2.69 -23.93
C ILE A 16 25.81 -1.41 -23.18
N VAL A 17 24.52 -1.16 -23.04
CA VAL A 17 24.00 -0.19 -22.09
C VAL A 17 23.99 -0.87 -20.73
N GLY A 18 25.04 -0.62 -19.93
CA GLY A 18 25.05 -0.96 -18.52
C GLY A 18 24.23 0.06 -17.76
N VAL A 19 23.00 -0.28 -17.39
CA VAL A 19 22.27 0.45 -16.34
C VAL A 19 22.72 -0.08 -14.98
N MET A 20 23.75 0.55 -14.41
CA MET A 20 23.93 0.50 -12.96
C MET A 20 22.95 1.50 -12.34
N ALA A 21 21.72 1.05 -12.09
CA ALA A 21 20.83 1.70 -11.17
C ALA A 21 21.22 1.27 -9.74
N CYS A 22 22.21 1.94 -9.16
CA CYS A 22 22.51 1.79 -7.74
C CYS A 22 21.53 2.67 -6.96
N GLY A 23 20.36 2.10 -6.64
CA GLY A 23 19.41 2.66 -5.68
C GLY A 23 20.06 2.79 -4.30
N LYS A 24 19.68 3.83 -3.57
CA LYS A 24 20.36 4.36 -2.38
C LYS A 24 20.66 3.28 -1.34
N LYS A 25 21.79 3.47 -0.66
CA LYS A 25 22.36 2.61 0.39
C LYS A 25 21.29 2.13 1.37
N LYS A 26 21.05 0.81 1.43
CA LYS A 26 20.39 0.17 2.57
C LYS A 26 21.24 0.44 3.83
N PRO A 27 20.64 0.81 4.97
CA PRO A 27 21.39 0.90 6.22
C PRO A 27 22.02 -0.46 6.48
N THR A 28 23.32 -0.48 6.76
CA THR A 28 24.05 -1.67 7.17
C THR A 28 23.68 -1.99 8.61
N GLY A 29 22.53 -2.63 8.79
CA GLY A 29 21.95 -3.07 10.04
C GLY A 29 21.02 -4.25 9.75
N SER A 30 21.00 -5.23 10.63
CA SER A 30 20.30 -6.50 10.46
C SER A 30 18.78 -6.33 10.60
N GLY A 31 18.02 -6.58 9.53
CA GLY A 31 16.54 -6.65 9.52
C GLY A 31 15.86 -5.39 8.98
N ASN A 32 14.73 -5.55 8.26
CA ASN A 32 13.77 -4.45 8.14
C ASN A 32 13.28 -4.12 9.56
N GLU A 33 13.23 -2.83 9.91
CA GLU A 33 12.65 -2.41 11.19
C GLU A 33 11.13 -2.64 11.11
N GLU A 34 10.54 -3.28 12.12
CA GLU A 34 9.08 -3.50 12.14
C GLU A 34 8.36 -2.19 12.50
N GLU A 35 7.36 -1.82 11.71
CA GLU A 35 6.56 -0.62 11.96
C GLU A 35 5.49 -0.89 13.03
N LEU A 36 5.48 -0.09 14.10
CA LEU A 36 4.44 -0.16 15.11
C LEU A 36 3.24 0.67 14.68
N ILE A 37 2.07 0.04 14.56
CA ILE A 37 0.80 0.72 14.25
C ILE A 37 -0.09 0.66 15.49
N THR A 38 -0.33 1.80 16.11
CA THR A 38 -1.26 1.92 17.25
C THR A 38 -2.64 2.38 16.83
N THR A 39 -2.72 3.11 15.70
CA THR A 39 -3.98 3.68 15.21
C THR A 39 -4.16 3.45 13.72
N VAL A 40 -5.36 3.02 13.36
CA VAL A 40 -5.81 2.86 11.96
C VAL A 40 -7.01 3.77 11.74
N ILE A 41 -6.96 4.61 10.71
CA ILE A 41 -8.05 5.52 10.37
C ILE A 41 -8.58 5.14 9.01
N LEU A 42 -9.88 4.86 8.92
CA LEU A 42 -10.58 4.68 7.65
C LEU A 42 -11.44 5.90 7.37
N ARG A 43 -11.09 6.65 6.33
CA ARG A 43 -11.87 7.78 5.82
C ARG A 43 -12.60 7.38 4.55
N VAL A 44 -13.87 7.74 4.48
CA VAL A 44 -14.72 7.57 3.30
C VAL A 44 -15.25 8.90 2.83
N THR A 45 -15.29 9.09 1.51
CA THR A 45 -15.82 10.29 0.85
C THR A 45 -16.88 9.86 -0.15
N GLU A 46 -18.11 10.39 -0.05
CA GLU A 46 -19.18 10.06 -1.00
C GLU A 46 -18.78 10.56 -2.40
N GLN A 47 -18.85 9.68 -3.41
CA GLN A 47 -18.45 10.01 -4.76
C GLN A 47 -19.33 11.14 -5.33
N GLY A 48 -18.68 12.16 -5.92
CA GLY A 48 -19.37 13.32 -6.48
C GLY A 48 -19.74 14.39 -5.45
N THR A 49 -19.35 14.23 -4.19
CA THR A 49 -19.51 15.25 -3.14
C THR A 49 -18.18 15.51 -2.43
N THR A 50 -18.19 16.43 -1.46
CA THR A 50 -17.10 16.65 -0.50
C THR A 50 -17.43 16.12 0.89
N THR A 51 -18.53 15.38 1.03
CA THR A 51 -18.98 14.82 2.30
C THR A 51 -18.08 13.66 2.68
N THR A 52 -17.35 13.83 3.79
CA THR A 52 -16.44 12.83 4.33
C THR A 52 -16.89 12.36 5.71
N THR A 53 -16.60 11.11 6.03
CA THR A 53 -16.77 10.53 7.37
C THR A 53 -15.59 9.62 7.63
N ALA A 54 -15.19 9.48 8.89
CA ALA A 54 -14.09 8.62 9.29
C ALA A 54 -14.48 7.80 10.52
N ALA A 55 -13.79 6.67 10.68
CA ALA A 55 -13.79 5.87 11.89
C ALA A 55 -12.35 5.43 12.17
N SER A 56 -11.98 5.32 13.43
CA SER A 56 -10.68 4.81 13.84
C SER A 56 -10.77 3.57 14.71
N PHE A 57 -9.70 2.80 14.66
CA PHE A 57 -9.28 1.86 15.68
C PHE A 57 -8.04 2.46 16.36
N THR A 58 -7.98 2.44 17.70
CA THR A 58 -6.83 2.92 18.46
C THR A 58 -6.53 2.00 19.63
N ASP A 59 -5.29 1.55 19.73
CA ASP A 59 -4.74 0.75 20.81
C ASP A 59 -3.29 1.19 21.10
N LEU A 60 -3.09 1.96 22.18
CA LEU A 60 -1.80 2.57 22.50
C LEU A 60 -0.89 1.68 23.36
N ASP A 61 -1.47 0.71 24.07
CA ASP A 61 -0.73 -0.19 24.97
C ASP A 61 -0.72 -1.65 24.49
N GLY A 62 -1.51 -1.97 23.47
CA GLY A 62 -1.44 -3.22 22.74
C GLY A 62 -2.09 -4.40 23.48
N PRO A 63 -1.88 -5.63 22.97
CA PRO A 63 -2.51 -6.82 23.51
C PRO A 63 -2.25 -7.04 25.01
N GLY A 64 -3.33 -7.22 25.77
CA GLY A 64 -3.26 -7.43 27.22
C GLY A 64 -3.28 -6.14 28.05
N GLY A 65 -3.26 -4.98 27.41
CA GLY A 65 -3.48 -3.67 28.01
C GLY A 65 -4.96 -3.29 28.09
N THR A 66 -5.22 -2.02 27.85
CA THR A 66 -6.57 -1.44 27.80
C THR A 66 -7.29 -1.95 26.56
N ALA A 67 -8.61 -2.12 26.64
CA ALA A 67 -9.38 -2.48 25.45
C ALA A 67 -9.25 -1.37 24.39
N PRO A 68 -9.12 -1.71 23.10
CA PRO A 68 -8.99 -0.73 22.04
C PRO A 68 -10.24 0.14 21.93
N ALA A 69 -10.05 1.41 21.58
CA ALA A 69 -11.13 2.28 21.16
C ALA A 69 -11.46 2.02 19.69
N ILE A 70 -12.73 1.72 19.39
CA ILE A 70 -13.18 1.37 18.04
C ILE A 70 -14.44 2.18 17.71
N ASP A 71 -14.34 3.00 16.67
CA ASP A 71 -15.46 3.77 16.15
C ASP A 71 -16.34 2.93 15.23
N THR A 72 -17.63 3.26 15.20
CA THR A 72 -18.56 2.72 14.20
C THR A 72 -18.61 3.63 12.99
N LEU A 73 -18.24 3.12 11.81
CA LEU A 73 -18.42 3.85 10.56
C LEU A 73 -19.86 3.69 10.04
N VAL A 74 -20.61 4.80 10.00
CA VAL A 74 -21.98 4.82 9.46
C VAL A 74 -21.97 5.46 8.07
N ILE A 75 -22.44 4.71 7.07
CA ILE A 75 -22.57 5.17 5.68
C ILE A 75 -23.98 4.93 5.15
N GLN A 76 -24.36 5.66 4.10
CA GLN A 76 -25.67 5.50 3.48
C GLN A 76 -25.68 4.31 2.51
N ALA A 77 -26.77 3.53 2.53
CA ALA A 77 -26.96 2.45 1.58
C ALA A 77 -27.13 2.96 0.15
N GLY A 78 -26.64 2.20 -0.84
CA GLY A 78 -26.79 2.52 -2.27
C GLY A 78 -25.88 3.65 -2.77
N LYS A 79 -24.90 4.08 -1.98
CA LYS A 79 -23.90 5.09 -2.35
C LYS A 79 -22.55 4.44 -2.69
N VAL A 80 -21.75 5.17 -3.47
CA VAL A 80 -20.36 4.81 -3.78
C VAL A 80 -19.44 5.76 -3.01
N TYR A 81 -18.40 5.21 -2.40
CA TYR A 81 -17.44 5.96 -1.60
C TYR A 81 -16.03 5.73 -2.10
N GLY A 82 -15.22 6.80 -2.14
CA GLY A 82 -13.77 6.68 -2.15
C GLY A 82 -13.29 6.40 -0.74
N CYS A 83 -12.39 5.43 -0.59
CA CYS A 83 -11.84 5.02 0.71
C CYS A 83 -10.35 5.36 0.79
N GLU A 84 -9.94 5.85 1.95
CA GLU A 84 -8.54 6.12 2.30
C GLU A 84 -8.27 5.51 3.67
N VAL A 85 -7.16 4.77 3.79
CA VAL A 85 -6.69 4.21 5.06
C VAL A 85 -5.36 4.87 5.42
N SER A 86 -5.19 5.19 6.71
CA SER A 86 -3.97 5.74 7.26
C SER A 86 -3.56 4.96 8.51
N PHE A 87 -2.25 4.89 8.74
CA PHE A 87 -1.62 4.14 9.83
C PHE A 87 -0.72 5.08 10.63
N LEU A 88 -0.86 5.09 11.96
CA LEU A 88 -0.10 5.96 12.84
C LEU A 88 0.55 5.18 13.99
N ASP A 89 1.72 5.63 14.40
CA ASP A 89 2.32 5.33 15.70
C ASP A 89 2.10 6.52 16.63
N GLU A 90 1.09 6.43 17.48
CA GLU A 90 0.77 7.42 18.52
C GLU A 90 1.48 7.13 19.85
N SER A 91 2.34 6.11 19.91
CA SER A 91 3.23 5.89 21.08
C SER A 91 4.39 6.89 21.10
N LYS A 92 4.73 7.49 19.94
CA LYS A 92 5.80 8.47 19.80
C LYS A 92 5.30 9.92 19.96
N THR A 93 6.24 10.83 20.23
CA THR A 93 5.96 12.27 20.35
C THR A 93 6.98 13.06 19.54
N PRO A 94 6.59 13.68 18.39
CA PRO A 94 5.24 13.64 17.80
C PRO A 94 4.86 12.25 17.31
N SER A 95 3.55 12.01 17.11
CA SER A 95 3.08 10.78 16.45
C SER A 95 3.68 10.69 15.05
N GLU A 96 4.03 9.47 14.68
CA GLU A 96 4.63 9.15 13.39
C GLU A 96 3.56 8.64 12.42
N ASP A 97 3.66 9.09 11.16
CA ASP A 97 2.80 8.59 10.08
C ASP A 97 3.48 7.41 9.39
N ILE A 98 2.89 6.23 9.57
CA ILE A 98 3.39 4.95 9.06
C ILE A 98 2.80 4.65 7.66
N THR A 99 1.88 5.49 7.17
CA THR A 99 1.18 5.27 5.90
C THR A 99 2.12 5.22 4.70
N GLU A 100 3.17 6.04 4.69
CA GLU A 100 4.11 6.06 3.57
C GLU A 100 5.04 4.85 3.57
N GLU A 101 5.49 4.39 4.74
CA GLU A 101 6.31 3.17 4.86
C GLU A 101 5.52 1.94 4.40
N VAL A 102 4.25 1.82 4.82
CA VAL A 102 3.35 0.75 4.34
C VAL A 102 3.19 0.75 2.82
N LYS A 103 3.19 1.92 2.17
CA LYS A 103 3.13 2.03 0.70
C LYS A 103 4.46 1.68 0.04
N GLU A 104 5.57 2.11 0.63
CA GLU A 104 6.91 1.82 0.11
C GLU A 104 7.23 0.32 0.20
N GLU A 105 6.72 -0.35 1.24
CA GLU A 105 6.86 -1.78 1.48
C GLU A 105 5.60 -2.59 1.06
N ALA A 106 4.92 -2.19 -0.02
CA ALA A 106 3.68 -2.85 -0.48
C ALA A 106 3.85 -4.33 -0.89
N GLU A 107 5.08 -4.83 -1.07
CA GLU A 107 5.36 -6.27 -1.27
C GLU A 107 5.34 -7.05 0.06
N ALA A 108 5.52 -6.38 1.21
CA ALA A 108 5.50 -6.97 2.55
C ALA A 108 4.17 -6.72 3.26
N HIS A 109 3.55 -5.56 3.06
CA HIS A 109 2.31 -5.17 3.72
C HIS A 109 1.07 -5.34 2.83
N GLN A 110 0.01 -5.92 3.37
CA GLN A 110 -1.26 -6.14 2.66
C GLN A 110 -2.45 -5.64 3.47
N VAL A 111 -3.34 -4.87 2.83
CA VAL A 111 -4.57 -4.36 3.44
C VAL A 111 -5.78 -5.06 2.84
N PHE A 112 -6.60 -5.67 3.69
CA PHE A 112 -7.82 -6.35 3.29
C PHE A 112 -9.05 -5.64 3.84
N TYR A 113 -10.00 -5.34 2.94
CA TYR A 113 -11.29 -4.79 3.33
C TYR A 113 -12.32 -5.90 3.34
N THR A 114 -12.99 -6.09 4.47
CA THR A 114 -14.10 -7.05 4.59
C THR A 114 -15.35 -6.31 5.03
N ARG A 115 -16.51 -6.78 4.58
CA ARG A 115 -17.82 -6.28 5.02
C ARG A 115 -18.51 -7.34 5.86
N ALA A 116 -19.05 -6.94 7.02
CA ALA A 116 -19.95 -7.79 7.80
C ALA A 116 -21.41 -7.56 7.35
N GLY A 117 -22.14 -8.63 7.02
CA GLY A 117 -23.56 -8.55 6.61
C GLY A 117 -24.01 -9.62 5.60
N LEU A 118 -25.32 -9.72 5.35
CA LEU A 118 -25.92 -10.65 4.37
C LEU A 118 -25.52 -10.25 2.93
N GLY A 119 -24.79 -11.14 2.26
CA GLY A 119 -24.22 -10.93 0.93
C GLY A 119 -22.69 -10.82 0.96
N ALA A 120 -22.01 -11.77 1.60
CA ALA A 120 -20.55 -11.84 1.67
C ALA A 120 -19.91 -11.53 0.30
N SER A 121 -19.08 -10.48 0.23
CA SER A 121 -18.18 -10.33 -0.91
C SER A 121 -17.09 -11.36 -0.73
N VAL A 122 -16.97 -12.29 -1.67
CA VAL A 122 -15.70 -12.97 -1.91
C VAL A 122 -14.74 -11.89 -2.40
N MET A 123 -13.82 -11.47 -1.54
CA MET A 123 -12.70 -10.63 -1.97
C MET A 123 -11.64 -11.58 -2.52
N THR A 124 -11.57 -11.70 -3.85
CA THR A 124 -10.43 -12.30 -4.53
C THR A 124 -9.32 -11.27 -4.56
N TYR A 125 -8.29 -11.50 -3.73
CA TYR A 125 -7.02 -10.81 -3.85
C TYR A 125 -6.22 -11.53 -4.94
N GLU A 126 -6.02 -10.88 -6.08
CA GLU A 126 -5.05 -11.34 -7.06
C GLU A 126 -3.72 -10.66 -6.73
N ASP A 127 -2.84 -11.42 -6.08
CA ASP A 127 -1.43 -11.08 -5.99
C ASP A 127 -0.88 -10.96 -7.43
N LYS A 128 0.03 -10.02 -7.68
CA LYS A 128 0.61 -9.83 -9.01
C LYS A 128 1.72 -10.82 -9.30
#